data_AF-A0A1V3REY4-F1
#
_entry.id   AF-A0A1V3REY4-F1
#
_cell.length_a   1.000
_cell.length_b   1.000
_cell.length_c   1.000
_cell.angle_alpha   90.00
_cell.angle_beta   90.00
_cell.angle_gamma   90.00
#
_symmetry.space_group_name_H-M   'P 1'
#
loop_
_entity.id
_entity.type
_entity.pdbx_description
1 polymer ?
#
loop_
_entity_poly.entity_id
_entity_poly.type
_entity_poly.pdbx_seq_one_letter_code
_entity_poly.pdbx_strand_id
1 'polypeptide(L)'
;MEDKIDFILVDDDPINNMLSELTITDVFPDAKIIAFTNPKEGLEFLLTPLVSSNGKKLILFLDLNMPIMSGWEFLAQFEMAEPGVKDQLQINILSSSVDPMDLEKAKQNAYVNDFIEKPLTEEVLISLVSR
;
A
#
# COMPACT_ATOMS: atom_id res chain seq x y z
N MET A 1 1.78 -7.56 23.47
CA MET A 1 2.08 -8.32 22.24
C MET A 1 1.88 -7.30 21.14
N GLU A 2 2.94 -6.62 20.73
CA GLU A 2 2.81 -5.60 19.70
C GLU A 2 2.50 -6.29 18.38
N ASP A 3 1.33 -5.99 17.82
CA ASP A 3 1.00 -6.30 16.43
C ASP A 3 2.12 -5.73 15.55
N LYS A 4 2.98 -6.60 15.03
CA LYS A 4 4.06 -6.19 14.14
C LYS A 4 3.44 -5.87 12.78
N ILE A 5 3.42 -4.59 12.45
CA ILE A 5 2.93 -4.07 11.17
C ILE A 5 4.14 -3.83 10.29
N ASP A 6 4.10 -4.38 9.08
CA ASP A 6 5.09 -4.09 8.05
C ASP A 6 4.40 -3.28 6.92
N PHE A 7 5.16 -2.46 6.22
CA PHE A 7 4.66 -1.53 5.22
C PHE A 7 5.30 -1.77 3.85
N ILE A 8 4.50 -1.61 2.80
CA ILE A 8 4.94 -1.63 1.41
C ILE A 8 4.52 -0.32 0.75
N LEU A 9 5.44 0.29 0.02
CA LEU A 9 5.20 1.50 -0.76
C LEU A 9 5.41 1.18 -2.24
N VAL A 10 4.46 1.54 -3.09
CA VAL A 10 4.58 1.39 -4.54
C VAL A 10 4.21 2.72 -5.19
N ASP A 11 5.22 3.45 -5.64
CA ASP A 11 5.13 4.79 -6.22
C ASP A 11 6.31 4.99 -7.15
N ASP A 12 6.10 5.42 -8.39
CA ASP A 12 7.19 5.60 -9.36
C ASP A 12 8.10 6.79 -9.02
N ASP A 13 7.64 7.71 -8.17
CA ASP A 13 8.45 8.80 -7.66
C ASP A 13 9.20 8.39 -6.38
N PRO A 14 10.54 8.27 -6.43
CA PRO A 14 11.33 7.92 -5.25
C PRO A 14 11.23 8.94 -4.11
N ILE A 15 10.88 10.20 -4.39
CA ILE A 15 10.70 11.24 -3.38
C ILE A 15 9.43 10.98 -2.56
N ASN A 16 8.34 10.56 -3.21
CA ASN A 16 7.10 10.21 -2.52
C ASN A 16 7.29 8.99 -1.61
N ASN A 17 8.01 7.97 -2.10
CA ASN A 17 8.40 6.82 -1.30
C ASN A 17 9.23 7.26 -0.09
N MET A 18 10.30 8.03 -0.30
CA MET A 18 11.17 8.51 0.79
C MET A 18 10.39 9.32 1.84
N LEU A 19 9.49 10.21 1.43
CA LEU A 19 8.67 10.98 2.36
C LEU A 19 7.76 10.07 3.19
N SER A 20 7.13 9.10 2.55
CA SER A 20 6.28 8.12 3.22
C SER A 20 7.08 7.23 4.18
N GLU A 21 8.29 6.80 3.80
CA GLU A 21 9.20 6.04 4.66
C GLU A 21 9.59 6.81 5.92
N LEU A 22 9.88 8.11 5.79
CA LEU A 22 10.19 8.98 6.92
C LEU A 22 9.00 9.08 7.88
N THR A 23 7.79 9.37 7.37
CA THR A 23 6.57 9.44 8.18
C THR A 23 6.29 8.11 8.89
N ILE A 24 6.42 6.99 8.18
CA ILE A 24 6.18 5.66 8.76
C ILE A 24 7.20 5.35 9.84
N THR A 25 8.47 5.66 9.62
CA THR A 25 9.55 5.40 10.58
C THR A 25 9.39 6.23 11.86
N ASP A 26 8.87 7.45 11.76
CA ASP A 26 8.60 8.30 12.92
C ASP A 26 7.51 7.71 13.83
N VAL A 27 6.45 7.15 13.24
CA VAL A 27 5.34 6.53 13.99
C VAL A 27 5.63 5.08 14.40
N PHE A 28 6.29 4.31 13.54
CA PHE A 28 6.59 2.88 13.69
C PHE A 28 8.08 2.59 13.46
N PRO A 29 8.96 2.93 14.42
CA PRO A 29 10.41 2.82 14.24
C PRO A 29 10.92 1.38 14.05
N ASP A 30 10.17 0.39 14.52
CA ASP A 30 10.51 -1.03 14.41
C ASP A 30 9.84 -1.74 13.21
N ALA A 31 9.02 -1.02 12.43
CA ALA A 31 8.33 -1.59 11.29
C ALA A 31 9.30 -1.82 10.11
N LYS A 32 9.11 -2.94 9.41
CA LYS A 32 9.83 -3.16 8.15
C LYS A 32 9.10 -2.40 7.05
N ILE A 33 9.83 -1.56 6.31
CA ILE A 33 9.32 -0.83 5.16
C ILE A 33 10.02 -1.33 3.91
N ILE A 34 9.26 -1.54 2.83
CA ILE A 34 9.78 -1.94 1.52
C ILE A 34 9.16 -1.04 0.47
N ALA A 35 9.98 -0.20 -0.17
CA ALA A 35 9.53 0.70 -1.23
C ALA A 35 9.92 0.18 -2.61
N PHE A 36 9.01 0.33 -3.58
CA PHE A 36 9.19 -0.02 -4.98
C PHE A 36 8.89 1.19 -5.86
N THR A 37 9.86 1.57 -6.69
CA THR A 37 9.66 2.56 -7.76
C THR A 37 9.15 1.95 -9.05
N ASN A 38 9.13 0.62 -9.14
CA ASN A 38 8.58 -0.09 -10.27
C ASN A 38 7.34 -0.88 -9.82
N PRO A 39 6.14 -0.56 -10.34
CA PRO A 39 4.93 -1.28 -9.96
C PRO A 39 4.99 -2.78 -10.24
N LYS A 40 5.76 -3.21 -11.26
CA LYS A 40 5.91 -4.64 -11.56
C LYS A 40 6.68 -5.36 -10.48
N GLU A 41 7.78 -4.77 -10.00
CA GLU A 41 8.59 -5.36 -8.93
C GLU A 41 7.79 -5.46 -7.62
N GLY A 42 7.00 -4.42 -7.30
CA GLY A 42 6.10 -4.44 -6.15
C GLY A 42 5.02 -5.52 -6.27
N LEU A 43 4.44 -5.70 -7.46
CA LEU A 43 3.46 -6.75 -7.70
C LEU A 43 4.08 -8.15 -7.59
N GLU A 44 5.23 -8.38 -8.24
CA GLU A 44 5.95 -9.65 -8.17
C GLU A 44 6.34 -10.01 -6.73
N PHE A 45 6.73 -9.00 -5.94
CA PHE A 45 7.01 -9.17 -4.51
C PHE A 45 5.76 -9.66 -3.75
N LEU A 46 4.60 -9.03 -3.96
CA LEU A 46 3.34 -9.43 -3.32
C LEU A 46 2.87 -10.82 -3.76
N LEU A 47 3.10 -11.20 -5.01
CA LEU A 47 2.72 -12.50 -5.55
C LEU A 47 3.65 -13.64 -5.12
N THR A 48 4.78 -13.33 -4.50
CA THR A 48 5.74 -14.35 -4.05
C THR A 48 5.24 -15.01 -2.75
N PRO A 49 5.18 -16.35 -2.65
CA PRO A 49 4.69 -17.09 -1.47
C PRO A 49 5.44 -16.81 -0.16
N LEU A 50 6.60 -16.14 -0.24
CA LEU A 50 7.42 -15.69 0.89
C LEU A 50 6.76 -14.56 1.68
N VAL A 51 5.72 -13.90 1.16
CA VAL A 51 4.79 -13.06 1.93
C VAL A 51 3.82 -13.95 2.73
N SER A 52 4.27 -15.13 3.18
CA SER A 52 3.68 -15.78 4.34
C SER A 52 4.16 -15.00 5.56
N SER A 53 3.51 -13.87 5.83
CA SER A 53 3.74 -13.11 7.04
C SER A 53 3.58 -14.05 8.22
N ASN A 54 4.54 -14.04 9.15
CA ASN A 54 4.50 -14.81 10.40
C ASN A 54 3.36 -14.35 11.34
N GLY A 55 2.13 -14.20 10.85
CA GLY A 55 0.99 -13.59 11.54
C GLY A 55 1.04 -12.05 11.61
N LYS A 56 1.81 -11.38 10.75
CA LYS A 56 1.92 -9.91 10.72
C LYS A 56 0.89 -9.27 9.78
N LYS A 57 0.40 -8.09 10.14
CA LYS A 57 -0.42 -7.23 9.27
C LYS A 57 0.49 -6.51 8.27
N LEU A 58 0.13 -6.52 7.00
CA LEU A 58 0.88 -5.86 5.93
C LEU A 58 0.04 -4.72 5.36
N ILE A 59 0.59 -3.51 5.33
CA ILE A 59 -0.09 -2.32 4.81
C ILE A 59 0.61 -1.87 3.54
N LEU A 60 -0.09 -1.91 2.41
CA LEU A 60 0.36 -1.38 1.13
C LEU A 60 -0.18 0.04 0.94
N PHE A 61 0.71 0.96 0.56
CA PHE A 61 0.36 2.24 -0.03
C PHE A 61 0.70 2.20 -1.53
N LEU A 62 -0.33 2.36 -2.36
CA LEU A 62 -0.23 2.22 -3.81
C LEU A 62 -0.59 3.54 -4.50
N ASP A 63 0.32 4.04 -5.33
CA ASP A 63 0.03 5.16 -6.23
C ASP A 63 -0.85 4.73 -7.41
N LEU A 64 -1.71 5.63 -7.89
CA LEU A 64 -2.56 5.38 -9.07
C LEU A 64 -1.92 5.80 -10.39
N ASN A 65 -1.12 6.85 -10.36
CA ASN A 65 -0.61 7.59 -11.51
C ASN A 65 0.83 7.21 -11.81
N MET A 66 1.06 5.92 -12.05
CA MET A 66 2.37 5.41 -12.46
C MET A 66 2.46 5.24 -13.99
N PRO A 67 3.55 5.66 -14.64
CA PRO A 67 3.66 5.73 -16.10
C PRO A 67 3.76 4.37 -16.80
N ILE A 68 4.19 3.31 -16.08
CA ILE A 68 4.39 1.97 -16.64
C ILE A 68 3.13 1.09 -16.49
N MET A 69 2.40 1.26 -15.40
CA MET A 69 1.22 0.47 -15.03
C MET A 69 0.42 1.30 -14.04
N SER A 70 -0.86 1.58 -14.31
CA SER A 70 -1.67 2.32 -13.32
C SER A 70 -1.91 1.48 -12.07
N GLY A 71 -2.09 2.11 -10.91
CA GLY A 71 -2.49 1.42 -9.68
C GLY A 71 -3.78 0.58 -9.86
N TRP A 72 -4.67 0.97 -10.78
CA TRP A 72 -5.83 0.15 -11.13
C TRP A 72 -5.47 -1.16 -11.84
N GLU A 73 -4.48 -1.12 -12.75
CA GLU A 73 -3.97 -2.32 -13.42
C GLU A 73 -3.19 -3.22 -12.45
N PHE A 74 -2.49 -2.62 -11.49
CA PHE A 74 -1.85 -3.33 -10.39
C PHE A 74 -2.89 -4.09 -9.56
N LEU A 75 -3.97 -3.43 -9.15
CA LEU A 75 -5.07 -4.05 -8.40
C LEU A 75 -5.75 -5.17 -9.17
N ALA A 76 -5.99 -5.00 -10.47
CA ALA A 76 -6.60 -6.02 -11.32
C ALA A 76 -5.73 -7.29 -11.42
N GLN A 77 -4.40 -7.14 -11.45
CA GLN A 77 -3.50 -8.30 -11.40
C GLN A 77 -3.39 -8.90 -10.01
N PHE A 78 -3.39 -8.08 -8.96
CA PHE A 78 -3.42 -8.54 -7.58
C PHE A 78 -4.70 -9.33 -7.25
N GLU A 79 -5.83 -8.99 -7.87
CA GLU A 79 -7.08 -9.76 -7.77
C GLU A 79 -6.93 -11.20 -8.29
N MET A 80 -5.92 -11.50 -9.09
CA MET A 80 -5.63 -12.88 -9.53
C MET A 80 -4.70 -13.64 -8.56
N ALA A 81 -4.20 -12.99 -7.50
CA ALA A 81 -3.30 -13.59 -6.51
C ALA A 81 -3.97 -14.70 -5.69
N GLU A 82 -3.13 -15.53 -5.04
CA GLU A 82 -3.63 -16.56 -4.12
C GLU A 82 -4.36 -15.95 -2.90
N PRO A 83 -5.43 -16.59 -2.40
CA PRO A 83 -6.25 -16.04 -1.30
C PRO A 83 -5.46 -15.68 -0.04
N GLY A 84 -4.44 -16.49 0.31
CA GLY A 84 -3.68 -16.29 1.54
C GLY A 84 -2.93 -14.95 1.63
N VAL A 85 -2.50 -14.39 0.50
CA VAL A 85 -1.87 -13.06 0.45
C VAL A 85 -2.92 -11.96 0.62
N LYS A 86 -4.10 -12.16 0.03
CA LYS A 86 -5.20 -11.18 0.05
C LYS A 86 -5.78 -10.97 1.44
N ASP A 87 -5.86 -12.02 2.25
CA ASP A 87 -6.41 -11.95 3.61
C ASP A 87 -5.52 -11.17 4.60
N GLN A 88 -4.23 -11.00 4.28
CA GLN A 88 -3.24 -10.38 5.18
C GLN A 88 -2.83 -8.96 4.74
N LEU A 89 -3.16 -8.59 3.50
CA LEU A 89 -2.75 -7.34 2.88
C LEU A 89 -3.88 -6.30 2.97
N GLN A 90 -3.62 -5.20 3.66
CA GLN A 90 -4.45 -4.01 3.62
C GLN A 90 -3.94 -3.08 2.52
N ILE A 91 -4.74 -2.82 1.49
CA ILE A 91 -4.33 -1.94 0.38
C ILE A 91 -4.98 -0.58 0.54
N ASN A 92 -4.15 0.46 0.58
CA ASN A 92 -4.60 1.85 0.62
C ASN A 92 -4.04 2.57 -0.61
N ILE A 93 -4.91 3.29 -1.29
CA ILE A 93 -4.49 4.14 -2.40
C ILE A 93 -3.87 5.40 -1.82
N LEU A 94 -2.71 5.80 -2.33
CA LEU A 94 -2.02 7.04 -1.98
C LEU A 94 -1.80 7.85 -3.26
N SER A 95 -2.63 8.85 -3.50
CA SER A 95 -2.63 9.60 -4.77
C SER A 95 -2.40 11.10 -4.55
N SER A 96 -1.67 11.75 -5.45
CA SER A 96 -1.47 13.22 -5.46
C SER A 96 -2.73 13.99 -5.88
N SER A 97 -3.70 13.31 -6.49
CA SER A 97 -4.93 13.91 -7.00
C SER A 97 -6.14 13.09 -6.56
N VAL A 98 -7.07 13.78 -5.91
CA VAL A 98 -8.36 13.22 -5.50
C VAL A 98 -9.36 13.44 -6.65
N ASP A 99 -9.35 12.54 -7.62
CA ASP A 99 -10.41 12.51 -8.64
C ASP A 99 -11.65 11.83 -8.05
N PRO A 100 -12.85 12.46 -8.13
CA PRO A 100 -14.10 11.83 -7.68
C PRO A 100 -14.34 10.44 -8.30
N MET A 101 -13.94 10.24 -9.56
CA MET A 101 -14.08 8.97 -10.25
C MET A 101 -13.15 7.90 -9.67
N ASP A 102 -11.94 8.27 -9.26
CA ASP A 102 -11.02 7.35 -8.59
C ASP A 102 -11.48 7.00 -7.17
N LEU A 103 -12.06 7.97 -6.45
CA LEU A 103 -12.72 7.71 -5.17
C LEU A 103 -13.90 6.73 -5.31
N GLU A 104 -14.73 6.88 -6.34
CA GLU A 104 -15.84 5.96 -6.60
C GLU A 104 -15.34 4.55 -6.95
N LYS A 105 -14.29 4.45 -7.78
CA LYS A 105 -13.66 3.16 -8.10
C LYS A 105 -13.06 2.50 -6.86
N ALA A 106 -12.38 3.27 -6.00
CA ALA A 106 -11.80 2.76 -4.76
C ALA A 106 -12.88 2.18 -3.85
N LYS A 107 -14.00 2.89 -3.68
CA LYS A 107 -15.14 2.43 -2.87
C LYS A 107 -15.82 1.17 -3.42
N GLN A 108 -15.74 0.94 -4.72
CA GLN A 108 -16.33 -0.24 -5.37
C GLN A 108 -15.37 -1.45 -5.40
N ASN A 109 -14.08 -1.24 -5.11
CA ASN A 109 -13.08 -2.29 -5.13
C ASN A 109 -13.02 -3.02 -3.79
N ALA A 110 -13.23 -4.34 -3.79
CA ALA A 110 -13.26 -5.14 -2.56
C ALA A 110 -11.91 -5.23 -1.83
N TYR A 111 -10.81 -4.95 -2.51
CA TYR A 111 -9.45 -5.03 -1.94
C TYR A 111 -8.91 -3.69 -1.48
N VAL A 112 -9.54 -2.58 -1.86
CA VAL A 112 -9.11 -1.24 -1.44
C VAL A 112 -9.77 -0.90 -0.11
N ASN A 113 -8.96 -0.68 0.92
CA ASN A 113 -9.41 -0.34 2.25
C ASN A 113 -9.65 1.16 2.43
N ASP A 114 -8.77 2.00 1.88
CA ASP A 114 -8.86 3.45 2.01
C ASP A 114 -8.23 4.18 0.81
N PHE A 115 -8.63 5.43 0.64
CA PHE A 115 -8.07 6.35 -0.34
C PHE A 115 -7.51 7.57 0.38
N ILE A 116 -6.23 7.82 0.20
CA ILE A 116 -5.45 8.81 0.93
C ILE A 116 -4.87 9.81 -0.07
N GLU A 117 -5.09 11.09 0.20
CA GLU A 117 -4.44 12.18 -0.52
C GLU A 117 -3.00 12.34 0.00
N LYS A 118 -2.03 12.47 -0.91
CA LYS A 118 -0.65 12.77 -0.54
C LYS A 118 -0.52 14.18 0.05
N PRO A 119 0.43 14.40 0.98
CA PRO A 119 1.42 13.45 1.50
C PRO A 119 0.85 12.52 2.58
N LEU A 120 1.49 11.37 2.79
CA LEU A 120 1.19 10.50 3.92
C LEU A 120 1.53 11.20 5.24
N THR A 121 0.54 11.32 6.14
CA THR A 121 0.70 11.97 7.45
C THR A 121 0.60 10.95 8.59
N GLU A 122 1.17 11.32 9.74
CA GLU A 122 1.11 10.53 10.98
C GLU A 122 -0.34 10.27 11.42
N GLU A 123 -1.21 11.29 11.29
CA GLU A 123 -2.63 11.18 11.64
C GLU A 123 -3.33 10.08 10.83
N VAL A 124 -3.05 10.01 9.52
CA VAL A 124 -3.58 8.95 8.66
C VAL A 124 -3.06 7.59 9.10
N LEU A 125 -1.76 7.45 9.35
CA LEU A 125 -1.16 6.20 9.80
C LEU A 125 -1.78 5.68 11.10
N ILE A 126 -1.91 6.55 12.11
CA ILE A 126 -2.53 6.22 13.39
C ILE A 126 -3.98 5.79 13.19
N SER A 127 -4.72 6.46 12.30
CA SER A 127 -6.11 6.11 12.00
C SER A 127 -6.26 4.74 11.33
N LEU A 128 -5.29 4.31 10.51
CA LEU A 128 -5.33 3.02 9.80
C LEU A 128 -5.03 1.84 10.73
N VAL A 129 -4.17 2.04 11.73
CA VAL A 129 -3.81 0.97 12.68
C VAL A 129 -4.77 0.85 13.85
N SER A 130 -5.51 1.91 14.17
CA SER A 130 -6.48 1.91 15.28
C SER A 130 -7.84 1.30 14.92
N ARG A 131 -7.99 0.79 13.69
CA ARG A 131 -9.19 0.13 13.16
C ARG A 131 -9.11 -1.37 13.32
#